data_AF-A0AAV8TWS4-F1
#
_entry.id   AF-A0AAV8TWS4-F1
#
_cell.length_a   1.000
_cell.length_b   1.000
_cell.length_c   1.000
_cell.angle_alpha   90.00
_cell.angle_beta   90.00
_cell.angle_gamma   90.00
#
_symmetry.space_group_name_H-M   'P 1'
#
loop_
_entity.id
_entity.type
_entity.pdbx_description
1 polymer ?
#
loop_
_entity_poly.entity_id
_entity_poly.type
_entity_poly.pdbx_seq_one_letter_code
_entity_poly.pdbx_strand_id
1 'polypeptide(L)'
;MMRMKNKPTRLSPMNGGVGGGGGESGAEWEVRPGGMLVQKRNLDSDRSSVPPPTIRVRVKYGSTYHEININSQATFGELKKILTGRTGLHHQDQKLIFKDKERDSKAFLDMSGVKDKSKLVLFEDPISQEKRFLEMRKNAKMEKASKSISEISLEVDRLAVEVSTLESKITKGGKVAETDVLNLIELLMNQLLKLDGIMADGDVKLQRKMQVMRVQKYVEILDTLKIKNSKPPIAGNGKHSNGQRLPTIQEHQPKYPNGQRLSPIVEQQQPSVQSAREHPQPSNKTSGPVVVTTQWETFDSTPALIPVPSTSTSSTNNASVAHQPKFPWDLLD
;
A
#
# COMPACT_ATOMS: atom_id res chain seq x y z
N MET A 1 -75.74 8.84 -62.21
CA MET A 1 -76.66 7.79 -61.72
C MET A 1 -75.96 6.43 -61.80
N MET A 2 -76.42 5.44 -61.01
CA MET A 2 -76.01 4.01 -61.00
C MET A 2 -74.58 3.73 -60.46
N ARG A 3 -74.37 3.04 -59.32
CA ARG A 3 -74.63 1.63 -58.92
C ARG A 3 -73.56 0.69 -59.52
N MET A 4 -72.68 0.06 -58.72
CA MET A 4 -72.83 -1.30 -58.15
C MET A 4 -71.65 -1.63 -57.18
N LYS A 5 -71.85 -2.22 -55.96
CA LYS A 5 -72.00 -3.66 -55.60
C LYS A 5 -70.60 -4.35 -55.46
N ASN A 6 -70.19 -4.97 -54.34
CA ASN A 6 -70.50 -6.38 -53.96
C ASN A 6 -69.93 -6.82 -52.57
N LYS A 7 -70.76 -7.55 -51.79
CA LYS A 7 -70.47 -8.69 -50.87
C LYS A 7 -69.39 -8.65 -49.74
N PRO A 8 -69.77 -9.00 -48.49
CA PRO A 8 -68.86 -9.55 -47.48
C PRO A 8 -68.84 -11.09 -47.50
N THR A 9 -67.70 -11.72 -47.17
CA THR A 9 -67.58 -13.17 -46.96
C THR A 9 -67.29 -13.47 -45.50
N ARG A 10 -68.16 -14.27 -44.86
CA ARG A 10 -68.05 -14.75 -43.47
C ARG A 10 -68.02 -16.27 -43.47
N LEU A 11 -66.90 -16.86 -43.03
CA LEU A 11 -66.72 -18.20 -42.43
C LEU A 11 -65.31 -18.19 -41.79
N SER A 12 -64.93 -18.92 -40.73
CA SER A 12 -65.58 -19.49 -39.53
C SER A 12 -64.43 -19.91 -38.59
N PRO A 13 -64.62 -20.04 -37.27
CA PRO A 13 -63.52 -20.40 -36.37
C PRO A 13 -63.17 -21.89 -36.45
N MET A 14 -61.88 -22.22 -36.51
CA MET A 14 -61.37 -23.58 -36.25
C MET A 14 -60.52 -23.53 -34.98
N ASN A 15 -60.89 -24.33 -33.99
CA ASN A 15 -60.18 -24.45 -32.71
C ASN A 15 -59.27 -25.68 -32.73
N GLY A 16 -58.16 -25.63 -31.96
CA GLY A 16 -57.17 -26.70 -31.84
C GLY A 16 -55.78 -26.25 -32.31
N GLY A 17 -54.71 -26.47 -31.55
CA GLY A 17 -54.65 -26.99 -30.18
C GLY A 17 -53.20 -27.21 -29.73
N VAL A 18 -52.91 -26.85 -28.47
CA VAL A 18 -51.79 -27.30 -27.62
C VAL A 18 -50.38 -27.45 -28.24
N GLY A 19 -49.43 -26.69 -27.71
CA GLY A 19 -48.07 -27.20 -27.48
C GLY A 19 -46.94 -26.28 -27.96
N GLY A 20 -46.16 -25.73 -27.02
CA GLY A 20 -44.93 -25.01 -27.32
C GLY A 20 -44.69 -23.80 -26.43
N GLY A 21 -44.34 -24.02 -25.16
CA GLY A 21 -43.88 -22.94 -24.28
C GLY A 21 -42.49 -22.45 -24.67
N GLY A 22 -42.42 -21.55 -25.65
CA GLY A 22 -41.22 -20.78 -25.99
C GLY A 22 -41.22 -19.45 -25.24
N GLY A 23 -40.24 -19.26 -24.35
CA GLY A 23 -40.04 -17.99 -23.64
C GLY A 23 -39.44 -16.93 -24.56
N GLU A 24 -40.21 -16.44 -25.52
CA GLU A 24 -39.85 -15.22 -26.24
C GLU A 24 -40.01 -14.02 -25.30
N SER A 25 -38.88 -13.47 -24.86
CA SER A 25 -38.84 -12.15 -24.24
C SER A 25 -39.21 -11.12 -25.30
N GLY A 26 -40.52 -10.95 -25.51
CA GLY A 26 -41.10 -10.11 -26.54
C GLY A 26 -40.54 -8.69 -26.44
N ALA A 27 -39.64 -8.36 -27.36
CA ALA A 27 -39.19 -6.99 -27.56
C ALA A 27 -40.42 -6.18 -27.96
N GLU A 28 -40.97 -5.40 -27.03
CA GLU A 28 -42.13 -4.57 -27.28
C GLU A 28 -41.74 -3.51 -28.32
N TRP A 29 -42.22 -3.66 -29.56
CA TRP A 29 -41.96 -2.71 -30.63
C TRP A 29 -42.96 -1.57 -30.55
N GLU A 30 -42.48 -0.35 -30.35
CA GLU A 30 -43.31 0.85 -30.39
C GLU A 30 -43.25 1.50 -31.78
N VAL A 31 -44.37 2.02 -32.26
CA VAL A 31 -44.44 2.74 -33.54
C VAL A 31 -44.26 4.23 -33.29
N ARG A 32 -43.21 4.83 -33.86
CA ARG A 32 -42.99 6.28 -33.78
C ARG A 32 -43.79 7.02 -34.87
N PRO A 33 -44.15 8.31 -34.67
CA PRO A 33 -44.80 9.12 -35.70
C PRO A 33 -44.00 9.08 -37.00
N GLY A 34 -44.61 8.56 -38.07
CA GLY A 34 -43.92 8.15 -39.31
C GLY A 34 -43.98 6.65 -39.60
N GLY A 35 -44.53 5.82 -38.71
CA GLY A 35 -44.80 4.39 -38.96
C GLY A 35 -43.62 3.45 -38.70
N MET A 36 -42.48 3.98 -38.23
CA MET A 36 -41.28 3.19 -37.95
C MET A 36 -41.41 2.46 -36.61
N LEU A 37 -41.29 1.14 -36.65
CA LEU A 37 -41.20 0.26 -35.47
C LEU A 37 -39.79 0.38 -34.87
N VAL A 38 -39.69 0.75 -33.60
CA VAL A 38 -38.43 0.77 -32.84
C VAL A 38 -38.57 -0.03 -31.56
N GLN A 39 -37.50 -0.68 -31.13
CA GLN A 39 -37.51 -1.49 -29.92
C GLN A 39 -37.58 -0.57 -28.69
N LYS A 40 -38.65 -0.72 -27.90
CA LYS A 40 -38.92 0.11 -26.73
C LYS A 40 -37.90 -0.18 -25.63
N ARG A 41 -37.10 0.82 -25.27
CA ARG A 41 -36.12 0.72 -24.18
C ARG A 41 -36.79 1.02 -22.84
N ASN A 42 -37.53 0.06 -22.31
CA ASN A 42 -38.07 0.14 -20.95
C ASN A 42 -36.91 0.07 -19.94
N LEU A 43 -36.65 1.15 -19.19
CA LEU A 43 -35.61 1.19 -18.15
C LEU A 43 -35.86 0.20 -17.00
N ASP A 44 -37.09 -0.29 -16.83
CA ASP A 44 -37.43 -1.35 -15.88
C ASP A 44 -37.23 -2.78 -16.40
N SER A 45 -36.94 -2.99 -17.70
CA SER A 45 -36.59 -4.34 -18.19
C SER A 45 -35.25 -4.85 -17.65
N ASP A 46 -34.36 -3.95 -17.21
CA ASP A 46 -33.09 -4.29 -16.56
C ASP A 46 -33.28 -4.71 -15.08
N ARG A 47 -34.50 -4.54 -14.53
CA ARG A 47 -34.90 -5.13 -13.24
C ARG A 47 -35.36 -6.59 -13.35
N SER A 48 -35.40 -7.16 -14.55
CA SER A 48 -35.46 -8.62 -14.73
C SER A 48 -34.08 -9.30 -14.63
N SER A 49 -33.15 -8.70 -13.86
CA SER A 49 -32.05 -9.46 -13.27
C SER A 49 -32.63 -10.51 -12.32
N VAL A 50 -32.93 -11.68 -12.86
CA VAL A 50 -33.19 -12.89 -12.06
C VAL A 50 -31.98 -13.02 -11.13
N PRO A 51 -32.16 -12.99 -9.79
CA PRO A 51 -31.04 -13.00 -8.87
C PRO A 51 -30.16 -14.21 -9.19
N PRO A 52 -28.85 -14.04 -9.45
CA PRO A 52 -28.11 -15.08 -10.15
C PRO A 52 -28.05 -16.37 -9.32
N PRO A 53 -28.21 -17.55 -9.96
CA PRO A 53 -28.66 -18.75 -9.28
C PRO A 53 -27.72 -19.15 -8.15
N THR A 54 -28.28 -19.32 -6.95
CA THR A 54 -27.52 -19.81 -5.80
C THR A 54 -27.22 -21.29 -6.00
N ILE A 55 -25.93 -21.63 -6.05
CA ILE A 55 -25.40 -22.99 -6.15
C ILE A 55 -24.89 -23.47 -4.79
N ARG A 56 -24.91 -24.78 -4.59
CA ARG A 56 -24.40 -25.40 -3.36
C ARG A 56 -23.06 -26.05 -3.63
N VAL A 57 -22.04 -25.63 -2.90
CA VAL A 57 -20.66 -26.05 -3.10
C VAL A 57 -20.22 -26.86 -1.90
N ARG A 58 -19.77 -28.10 -2.12
CA ARG A 58 -19.29 -28.99 -1.05
C ARG A 58 -17.78 -28.93 -0.97
N VAL A 59 -17.28 -28.27 0.06
CA VAL A 59 -15.85 -28.05 0.29
C VAL A 59 -15.35 -29.06 1.32
N LYS A 60 -14.43 -29.95 0.92
CA LYS A 60 -13.72 -30.84 1.83
C LYS A 60 -12.60 -30.06 2.51
N TYR A 61 -12.51 -30.10 3.84
CA TYR A 61 -11.37 -29.60 4.61
C TYR A 61 -10.98 -30.66 5.66
N GLY A 62 -9.74 -31.14 5.63
CA GLY A 62 -9.32 -32.30 6.43
C GLY A 62 -10.25 -33.51 6.20
N SER A 63 -10.95 -33.91 7.27
CA SER A 63 -11.93 -35.01 7.27
C SER A 63 -13.39 -34.55 7.14
N THR A 64 -13.68 -33.24 7.19
CA THR A 64 -15.04 -32.70 7.16
C THR A 64 -15.44 -32.18 5.78
N TYR A 65 -16.74 -32.13 5.53
CA TYR A 65 -17.34 -31.51 4.35
C TYR A 65 -18.25 -30.37 4.78
N HIS A 66 -18.04 -29.18 4.21
CA HIS A 66 -18.85 -28.00 4.44
C HIS A 66 -19.68 -27.72 3.18
N GLU A 67 -21.02 -27.78 3.28
CA GLU A 67 -21.92 -27.35 2.20
C GLU A 67 -22.17 -25.85 2.32
N ILE A 68 -21.78 -25.10 1.30
CA ILE A 68 -21.87 -23.64 1.24
C ILE A 68 -22.83 -23.24 0.13
N ASN A 69 -23.84 -22.44 0.46
CA ASN A 69 -24.73 -21.82 -0.51
C ASN A 69 -24.10 -20.49 -0.96
N ILE A 70 -23.84 -20.35 -2.26
CA ILE A 70 -23.21 -19.14 -2.82
C ILE A 70 -23.76 -18.85 -4.23
N ASN A 71 -23.76 -17.59 -4.65
CA ASN A 71 -24.11 -17.19 -6.01
C ASN A 71 -23.18 -17.89 -7.04
N SER A 72 -23.71 -18.40 -8.16
CA SER A 72 -22.91 -18.96 -9.26
C SER A 72 -21.91 -17.97 -9.86
N GLN A 73 -22.23 -16.69 -9.86
CA GLN A 73 -21.39 -15.59 -10.36
C GLN A 73 -20.45 -15.01 -9.27
N ALA A 74 -20.38 -15.63 -8.08
CA ALA A 74 -19.42 -15.22 -7.05
C ALA A 74 -17.98 -15.58 -7.43
N THR A 75 -17.02 -14.91 -6.81
CA THR A 75 -15.60 -15.25 -6.90
C THR A 75 -15.19 -16.35 -5.92
N PHE A 76 -14.08 -17.05 -6.20
CA PHE A 76 -13.43 -17.90 -5.20
C PHE A 76 -13.01 -17.12 -3.94
N GLY A 77 -12.70 -15.82 -4.06
CA GLY A 77 -12.40 -14.95 -2.93
C GLY A 77 -13.58 -14.77 -1.97
N GLU A 78 -14.81 -14.66 -2.49
CA GLU A 78 -16.04 -14.67 -1.67
C GLU A 78 -16.26 -16.04 -1.02
N LEU A 79 -16.06 -17.14 -1.76
CA LEU A 79 -16.15 -18.48 -1.18
C LEU A 79 -15.15 -18.68 -0.03
N LYS A 80 -13.90 -18.21 -0.17
CA LYS A 80 -12.88 -18.24 0.89
C LYS A 80 -13.29 -17.41 2.12
N LYS A 81 -13.90 -16.24 1.92
CA LYS A 81 -14.47 -15.42 3.02
C LYS A 81 -15.57 -16.18 3.79
N ILE A 82 -16.51 -16.81 3.10
CA ILE A 82 -17.58 -17.60 3.76
C ILE A 82 -16.99 -18.82 4.48
N LEU A 83 -16.01 -19.51 3.88
CA LEU A 83 -15.30 -20.63 4.49
C LEU A 83 -14.54 -20.23 5.76
N THR A 84 -14.06 -18.98 5.86
CA THR A 84 -13.34 -18.48 7.05
C THR A 84 -14.16 -18.68 8.33
N GLY A 85 -15.47 -18.42 8.28
CA GLY A 85 -16.38 -18.65 9.42
C GLY A 85 -16.77 -20.11 9.69
N ARG A 86 -16.38 -21.06 8.82
CA ARG A 86 -16.67 -22.50 8.95
C ARG A 86 -15.45 -23.34 9.28
N THR A 87 -14.25 -22.91 8.85
CA THR A 87 -12.99 -23.63 9.04
C THR A 87 -12.01 -22.92 9.96
N GLY A 88 -12.26 -21.64 10.30
CA GLY A 88 -11.35 -20.81 11.09
C GLY A 88 -10.13 -20.27 10.32
N LEU A 89 -9.85 -20.80 9.12
CA LEU A 89 -8.74 -20.36 8.29
C LEU A 89 -9.02 -19.00 7.65
N HIS A 90 -8.07 -18.08 7.72
CA HIS A 90 -8.19 -16.79 7.06
C HIS A 90 -8.19 -16.94 5.54
N HIS A 91 -9.00 -16.14 4.85
CA HIS A 91 -9.19 -16.21 3.39
C HIS A 91 -7.92 -16.10 2.51
N GLN A 92 -6.78 -15.63 3.05
CA GLN A 92 -5.49 -15.60 2.35
C GLN A 92 -4.73 -16.94 2.46
N ASP A 93 -4.84 -17.62 3.60
CA ASP A 93 -4.21 -18.92 3.89
C ASP A 93 -4.95 -20.09 3.22
N GLN A 94 -6.10 -19.82 2.60
CA GLN A 94 -6.97 -20.82 1.99
C GLN A 94 -6.61 -21.11 0.52
N LYS A 95 -6.17 -22.35 0.26
CA LYS A 95 -5.88 -22.88 -1.08
C LYS A 95 -7.02 -23.77 -1.55
N LEU A 96 -7.82 -23.30 -2.51
CA LEU A 96 -8.95 -24.05 -3.07
C LEU A 96 -8.55 -24.76 -4.37
N ILE A 97 -8.83 -26.07 -4.43
CA ILE A 97 -8.60 -26.92 -5.60
C ILE A 97 -9.95 -27.41 -6.14
N PHE A 98 -10.15 -27.21 -7.45
CA PHE A 98 -11.32 -27.69 -8.19
C PHE A 98 -10.89 -28.36 -9.49
N LYS A 99 -11.27 -29.64 -9.67
CA LYS A 99 -10.78 -30.51 -10.77
C LYS A 99 -9.25 -30.51 -10.85
N ASP A 100 -8.62 -30.82 -9.72
CA ASP A 100 -7.16 -30.95 -9.54
C ASP A 100 -6.34 -29.69 -9.91
N LYS A 101 -7.02 -28.56 -10.13
CA LYS A 101 -6.43 -27.26 -10.42
C LYS A 101 -6.74 -26.27 -9.30
N GLU A 102 -5.69 -25.66 -8.77
CA GLU A 102 -5.75 -24.53 -7.85
C GLU A 102 -6.50 -23.34 -8.46
N ARG A 103 -7.28 -22.63 -7.64
CA ARG A 103 -8.13 -21.53 -8.06
C ARG A 103 -7.75 -20.23 -7.35
N ASP A 104 -7.40 -19.23 -8.16
CA ASP A 104 -7.14 -17.88 -7.70
C ASP A 104 -8.41 -17.23 -7.12
N SER A 105 -8.23 -16.38 -6.12
CA SER A 105 -9.30 -15.66 -5.43
C SER A 105 -10.07 -14.69 -6.34
N LYS A 106 -9.48 -14.21 -7.45
CA LYS A 106 -10.19 -13.34 -8.42
C LYS A 106 -10.99 -14.10 -9.48
N ALA A 107 -10.83 -15.41 -9.59
CA ALA A 107 -11.58 -16.20 -10.55
C ALA A 107 -13.05 -16.32 -10.13
N PHE A 108 -13.97 -16.32 -11.10
CA PHE A 108 -15.38 -16.59 -10.90
C PHE A 108 -15.67 -18.10 -10.87
N LEU A 109 -16.68 -18.51 -10.10
CA LEU A 109 -17.08 -19.90 -9.91
C LEU A 109 -17.65 -20.50 -11.22
N ASP A 110 -18.58 -19.81 -11.87
CA ASP A 110 -19.21 -20.21 -13.13
C ASP A 110 -18.21 -20.34 -14.29
N MET A 111 -17.36 -19.34 -14.52
CA MET A 111 -16.27 -19.37 -15.51
C MET A 111 -15.28 -20.50 -15.23
N SER A 112 -15.11 -20.87 -13.96
CA SER A 112 -14.29 -22.00 -13.53
C SER A 112 -14.94 -23.37 -13.74
N GLY A 113 -16.22 -23.41 -14.15
CA GLY A 113 -17.01 -24.62 -14.35
C GLY A 113 -17.59 -25.21 -13.07
N VAL A 114 -17.72 -24.42 -12.00
CA VAL A 114 -18.37 -24.82 -10.74
C VAL A 114 -19.89 -24.71 -10.93
N LYS A 115 -20.60 -25.79 -10.64
CA LYS A 115 -22.08 -25.93 -10.72
C LYS A 115 -22.66 -26.38 -9.37
N ASP A 116 -23.98 -26.49 -9.24
CA ASP A 116 -24.62 -27.05 -8.05
C ASP A 116 -24.03 -28.42 -7.67
N LYS A 117 -23.89 -28.66 -6.36
CA LYS A 117 -23.30 -29.85 -5.71
C LYS A 117 -21.83 -30.15 -6.08
N SER A 118 -21.12 -29.21 -6.72
CA SER A 118 -19.68 -29.37 -7.04
C SER A 118 -18.85 -29.65 -5.79
N LYS A 119 -17.83 -30.50 -5.95
CA LYS A 119 -16.88 -30.85 -4.88
C LYS A 119 -15.59 -30.06 -5.07
N LEU A 120 -15.15 -29.37 -4.03
CA LEU A 120 -13.87 -28.66 -3.96
C LEU A 120 -13.08 -29.23 -2.78
N VAL A 121 -11.76 -29.10 -2.82
CA VAL A 121 -10.89 -29.39 -1.67
C VAL A 121 -10.22 -28.10 -1.22
N LEU A 122 -10.33 -27.81 0.08
CA LEU A 122 -9.61 -26.75 0.75
C LEU A 122 -8.38 -27.34 1.43
N PHE A 123 -7.23 -26.73 1.15
CA PHE A 123 -6.00 -26.90 1.90
C PHE A 123 -5.65 -25.59 2.59
N GLU A 124 -4.94 -25.72 3.70
CA GLU A 124 -4.22 -24.63 4.33
C GLU A 124 -2.86 -24.47 3.62
N ASP A 125 -2.45 -23.24 3.36
CA ASP A 125 -1.12 -22.93 2.84
C ASP A 125 -0.25 -22.33 3.97
N PRO A 126 0.70 -23.11 4.54
CA PRO A 126 1.58 -22.63 5.61
C PRO A 126 2.43 -21.43 5.19
N ILE A 127 2.77 -21.31 3.90
CA ILE A 127 3.58 -20.20 3.38
C ILE A 127 2.78 -18.89 3.44
N SER A 128 1.51 -18.93 3.03
CA SER A 128 0.61 -17.77 3.12
C SER A 128 0.30 -17.40 4.59
N GLN A 129 0.13 -18.39 5.46
CA GLN A 129 -0.05 -18.16 6.90
C GLN A 129 1.16 -17.45 7.53
N GLU A 130 2.38 -17.96 7.32
CA GLU A 130 3.61 -17.34 7.85
C GLU A 130 3.81 -15.93 7.27
N LYS A 131 3.61 -15.75 5.96
CA LYS A 131 3.67 -14.44 5.32
C LYS A 131 2.72 -13.43 5.98
N ARG A 132 1.48 -13.84 6.26
CA ARG A 132 0.49 -13.00 6.94
C ARG A 132 0.89 -12.66 8.37
N PHE A 133 1.46 -13.61 9.13
CA PHE A 133 1.97 -13.34 10.48
C PHE A 133 3.16 -12.36 10.47
N LEU A 134 4.08 -12.52 9.53
CA LEU A 134 5.21 -11.61 9.34
C LEU A 134 4.74 -10.18 8.96
N GLU A 135 3.77 -10.08 8.07
CA GLU A 135 3.15 -8.81 7.66
C GLU A 135 2.40 -8.15 8.82
N MET A 136 1.60 -8.92 9.59
CA MET A 136 0.94 -8.45 10.81
C MET A 136 1.95 -7.92 11.84
N ARG A 137 3.08 -8.62 12.04
CA ARG A 137 4.16 -8.19 12.95
C ARG A 137 4.85 -6.91 12.45
N LYS A 138 5.01 -6.74 11.13
CA LYS A 138 5.52 -5.50 10.53
C LYS A 138 4.55 -4.34 10.73
N ASN A 139 3.27 -4.56 10.50
CA ASN A 139 2.22 -3.54 10.65
C ASN A 139 2.08 -3.11 12.11
N ALA A 140 2.08 -4.03 13.08
CA ALA A 140 2.06 -3.70 14.50
C ALA A 140 3.29 -2.87 14.95
N LYS A 141 4.49 -3.12 14.38
CA LYS A 141 5.66 -2.26 14.62
C LYS A 141 5.46 -0.85 14.03
N MET A 142 4.92 -0.77 12.81
CA MET A 142 4.62 0.49 12.11
C MET A 142 3.59 1.33 12.88
N GLU A 143 2.50 0.70 13.33
CA GLU A 143 1.46 1.33 14.16
C GLU A 143 2.01 1.82 15.49
N LYS A 144 2.85 1.03 16.17
CA LYS A 144 3.53 1.46 17.40
C LYS A 144 4.40 2.70 17.16
N ALA A 145 5.20 2.72 16.09
CA ALA A 145 6.02 3.85 15.72
C ALA A 145 5.18 5.09 15.39
N SER A 146 4.11 4.94 14.61
CA SER A 146 3.19 6.04 14.26
C SER A 146 2.48 6.61 15.50
N LYS A 147 2.01 5.75 16.41
CA LYS A 147 1.41 6.16 17.68
C LYS A 147 2.39 6.96 18.55
N SER A 148 3.64 6.51 18.68
CA SER A 148 4.67 7.27 19.41
C SER A 148 5.00 8.61 18.74
N ILE A 149 5.00 8.71 17.41
CA ILE A 149 5.18 9.98 16.70
C ILE A 149 3.96 10.90 16.90
N SER A 150 2.74 10.38 16.95
CA SER A 150 1.53 11.16 17.27
C SER A 150 1.55 11.68 18.71
N GLU A 151 1.98 10.87 19.67
CA GLU A 151 2.17 11.28 21.07
C GLU A 151 3.21 12.40 21.19
N ILE A 152 4.35 12.28 20.50
CA ILE A 152 5.36 13.35 20.43
C ILE A 152 4.80 14.59 19.72
N SER A 153 4.00 14.43 18.66
CA SER A 153 3.36 15.57 17.98
C SER A 153 2.53 16.41 18.94
N LEU A 154 1.73 15.78 19.80
CA LEU A 154 0.88 16.49 20.77
C LEU A 154 1.72 17.26 21.79
N GLU A 155 2.84 16.71 22.25
CA GLU A 155 3.75 17.42 23.15
C GLU A 155 4.49 18.55 22.42
N VAL A 156 4.89 18.36 21.16
CA VAL A 156 5.46 19.43 20.31
C VAL A 156 4.44 20.54 20.04
N ASP A 157 3.16 20.22 19.87
CA ASP A 157 2.06 21.18 19.76
C ASP A 157 1.89 21.98 21.07
N ARG A 158 1.99 21.31 22.23
CA ARG A 158 1.93 21.94 23.56
C ARG A 158 3.10 22.92 23.77
N LEU A 159 4.33 22.47 23.49
CA LEU A 159 5.54 23.29 23.59
C LEU A 159 5.50 24.48 22.62
N ALA A 160 4.94 24.31 21.42
CA ALA A 160 4.79 25.41 20.44
C ALA A 160 3.95 26.58 20.98
N VAL A 161 2.90 26.31 21.78
CA VAL A 161 2.09 27.36 22.41
C VAL A 161 2.90 28.16 23.44
N GLU A 162 3.79 27.49 24.19
CA GLU A 162 4.71 28.16 25.12
C GLU A 162 5.74 29.01 24.37
N VAL A 163 6.31 28.49 23.26
CA VAL A 163 7.24 29.24 22.39
C VAL A 163 6.58 30.51 21.86
N SER A 164 5.37 30.43 21.30
CA SER A 164 4.64 31.61 20.81
C SER A 164 4.24 32.59 21.92
N THR A 165 3.96 32.10 23.13
CA THR A 165 3.68 32.95 24.30
C THR A 165 4.94 33.73 24.72
N LEU A 166 6.09 33.05 24.74
CA LEU A 166 7.40 33.63 25.04
C LEU A 166 7.83 34.64 23.97
N GLU A 167 7.66 34.29 22.69
CA GLU A 167 7.89 35.17 21.54
C GLU A 167 7.08 36.46 21.64
N SER A 168 5.78 36.35 21.98
CA SER A 168 4.90 37.51 22.13
C SER A 168 5.35 38.42 23.28
N LYS A 169 5.75 37.85 24.44
CA LYS A 169 6.24 38.61 25.60
C LYS A 169 7.50 39.40 25.25
N ILE A 170 8.50 38.76 24.66
CA ILE A 170 9.78 39.37 24.30
C ILE A 170 9.61 40.41 23.19
N THR A 171 8.78 40.12 22.17
CA THR A 171 8.50 41.06 21.07
C THR A 171 7.76 42.33 21.54
N LYS A 172 6.97 42.23 22.62
CA LYS A 172 6.35 43.39 23.30
C LYS A 172 7.30 44.14 24.24
N GLY A 173 8.58 43.79 24.28
CA GLY A 173 9.60 44.39 25.15
C GLY A 173 9.59 43.88 26.59
N GLY A 174 8.82 42.83 26.90
CA GLY A 174 8.83 42.17 28.20
C GLY A 174 10.08 41.31 28.38
N LYS A 175 10.78 41.46 29.51
CA LYS A 175 11.92 40.62 29.85
C LYS A 175 11.46 39.29 30.46
N VAL A 176 12.05 38.18 30.03
CA VAL A 176 11.77 36.83 30.57
C VAL A 176 13.05 36.26 31.18
N ALA A 177 12.94 35.34 32.15
CA ALA A 177 14.11 34.69 32.73
C ALA A 177 14.79 33.80 31.68
N GLU A 178 16.12 33.82 31.63
CA GLU A 178 16.89 33.01 30.67
C GLU A 178 16.70 31.51 30.92
N THR A 179 16.48 31.12 32.18
CA THR A 179 16.12 29.76 32.60
C THR A 179 14.87 29.25 31.89
N ASP A 180 13.85 30.08 31.69
CA ASP A 180 12.59 29.66 31.09
C ASP A 180 12.79 29.34 29.60
N VAL A 181 13.65 30.11 28.92
CA VAL A 181 14.04 29.88 27.52
C VAL A 181 14.85 28.59 27.40
N LEU A 182 15.82 28.37 28.31
CA LEU A 182 16.67 27.18 28.34
C LEU A 182 15.86 25.90 28.61
N ASN A 183 14.97 25.91 29.61
CA ASN A 183 14.11 24.78 29.93
C ASN A 183 13.24 24.37 28.73
N LEU A 184 12.72 25.35 27.98
CA LEU A 184 11.88 25.09 26.80
C LEU A 184 12.69 24.52 25.61
N ILE A 185 13.95 24.96 25.44
CA ILE A 185 14.89 24.34 24.49
C ILE A 185 15.17 22.89 24.91
N GLU A 186 15.44 22.62 26.19
CA GLU A 186 15.71 21.26 26.70
C GLU A 186 14.51 20.33 26.45
N LEU A 187 13.28 20.78 26.74
CA LEU A 187 12.07 20.01 26.47
C LEU A 187 11.90 19.68 24.98
N LEU A 188 12.19 20.63 24.07
CA LEU A 188 12.16 20.40 22.62
C LEU A 188 13.26 19.42 22.17
N MET A 189 14.49 19.56 22.66
CA MET A 189 15.59 18.63 22.36
C MET A 189 15.30 17.21 22.87
N ASN A 190 14.64 17.08 24.02
CA ASN A 190 14.16 15.79 24.53
C ASN A 190 13.10 15.15 23.60
N GLN A 191 12.23 15.92 22.94
CA GLN A 191 11.34 15.37 21.91
C GLN A 191 12.11 14.98 20.64
N LEU A 192 13.16 15.72 20.26
CA LEU A 192 14.01 15.39 19.12
C LEU A 192 14.72 14.04 19.30
N LEU A 193 15.32 13.82 20.47
CA LEU A 193 15.97 12.54 20.83
C LEU A 193 14.97 11.36 20.83
N LYS A 194 13.72 11.58 21.29
CA LYS A 194 12.66 10.56 21.20
C LYS A 194 12.29 10.26 19.75
N LEU A 195 12.24 11.25 18.86
CA LEU A 195 11.97 11.03 17.43
C LEU A 195 13.10 10.23 16.78
N ASP A 196 14.37 10.55 17.07
CA ASP A 196 15.52 9.84 16.51
C ASP A 196 15.57 8.36 16.93
N GLY A 197 15.15 8.04 18.16
CA GLY A 197 15.00 6.67 18.65
C GLY A 197 13.88 5.85 17.99
N ILE A 198 12.95 6.46 17.25
CA ILE A 198 11.84 5.75 16.60
C ILE A 198 12.26 5.22 15.22
N MET A 199 12.49 3.91 15.14
CA MET A 199 12.67 3.21 13.87
C MET A 199 11.35 3.19 13.08
N ALA A 200 11.34 3.81 11.90
CA ALA A 200 10.16 3.95 11.05
C ALA A 200 10.52 3.95 9.55
N ASP A 201 9.64 3.36 8.74
CA ASP A 201 9.74 3.26 7.29
C ASP A 201 8.51 3.90 6.61
N GLY A 202 8.57 4.08 5.29
CA GLY A 202 7.46 4.59 4.48
C GLY A 202 6.90 5.92 4.99
N ASP A 203 5.58 6.02 5.08
CA ASP A 203 4.88 7.25 5.49
C ASP A 203 5.17 7.63 6.95
N VAL A 204 5.41 6.66 7.83
CA VAL A 204 5.74 6.92 9.24
C VAL A 204 7.13 7.57 9.36
N LYS A 205 8.06 7.24 8.46
CA LYS A 205 9.35 7.95 8.35
C LYS A 205 9.17 9.41 7.90
N LEU A 206 8.18 9.69 7.04
CA LEU A 206 7.83 11.05 6.63
C LEU A 206 7.17 11.82 7.78
N GLN A 207 6.25 11.21 8.54
CA GLN A 207 5.69 11.78 9.77
C GLN A 207 6.79 12.16 10.77
N ARG A 208 7.74 11.25 11.02
CA ARG A 208 8.91 11.50 11.89
C ARG A 208 9.72 12.70 11.41
N LYS A 209 10.05 12.75 10.11
CA LYS A 209 10.81 13.87 9.50
C LYS A 209 10.06 15.20 9.64
N MET A 210 8.73 15.20 9.47
CA MET A 210 7.92 16.40 9.65
C MET A 210 8.00 16.93 11.09
N GLN A 211 7.89 16.07 12.11
CA GLN A 211 8.01 16.52 13.50
C GLN A 211 9.43 17.00 13.84
N VAL A 212 10.47 16.35 13.32
CA VAL A 212 11.88 16.83 13.43
C VAL A 212 12.01 18.26 12.92
N MET A 213 11.51 18.56 11.71
CA MET A 213 11.54 19.91 11.12
C MET A 213 10.77 20.93 11.97
N ARG A 214 9.66 20.54 12.59
CA ARG A 214 8.89 21.42 13.48
C ARG A 214 9.66 21.76 14.76
N VAL A 215 10.22 20.74 15.42
CA VAL A 215 11.04 20.91 16.64
C VAL A 215 12.23 21.82 16.36
N GLN A 216 12.97 21.57 15.28
CA GLN A 216 14.11 22.41 14.87
C GLN A 216 13.71 23.87 14.68
N LYS A 217 12.61 24.15 13.97
CA LYS A 217 12.08 25.51 13.80
C LYS A 217 11.75 26.19 15.14
N TYR A 218 11.18 25.46 16.10
CA TYR A 218 10.88 26.03 17.42
C TYR A 218 12.15 26.33 18.23
N VAL A 219 13.18 25.48 18.15
CA VAL A 219 14.50 25.74 18.76
C VAL A 219 15.17 26.97 18.15
N GLU A 220 15.18 27.11 16.82
CA GLU A 220 15.70 28.30 16.12
C GLU A 220 15.00 29.60 16.58
N ILE A 221 13.69 29.56 16.77
CA ILE A 221 12.93 30.70 17.33
C ILE A 221 13.42 31.03 18.75
N LEU A 222 13.56 30.03 19.62
CA LEU A 222 14.03 30.23 21.00
C LEU A 222 15.45 30.78 21.06
N ASP A 223 16.38 30.32 20.22
CA ASP A 223 17.74 30.86 20.15
C ASP A 223 17.75 32.34 19.72
N THR A 224 16.94 32.72 18.72
CA THR A 224 16.82 34.14 18.35
C THR A 224 16.15 34.97 19.46
N LEU A 225 15.22 34.40 20.22
CA LEU A 225 14.60 35.05 21.37
C LEU A 225 15.59 35.23 22.54
N LYS A 226 16.45 34.25 22.79
CA LYS A 226 17.53 34.33 23.77
C LYS A 226 18.46 35.52 23.48
N ILE A 227 18.85 35.70 22.21
CA ILE A 227 19.67 36.83 21.74
C ILE A 227 18.93 38.17 21.80
N LYS A 228 17.60 38.19 21.59
CA LYS A 228 16.79 39.41 21.74
C LYS A 228 16.64 39.83 23.20
N ASN A 229 16.45 38.87 24.11
CA ASN A 229 16.21 39.08 25.54
C ASN A 229 17.47 39.49 26.32
N SER A 230 18.67 39.16 25.81
CA SER A 230 19.96 39.57 26.38
C SER A 230 20.42 40.97 25.95
N LYS A 231 19.82 41.57 24.92
CA LYS A 231 20.09 42.95 24.51
C LYS A 231 19.36 43.94 25.43
N PRO A 232 20.03 44.98 25.95
CA PRO A 232 19.34 46.01 26.72
C PRO A 232 18.33 46.75 25.83
N PRO A 233 17.19 47.21 26.38
CA PRO A 233 16.28 48.06 25.63
C PRO A 233 17.03 49.34 25.24
N ILE A 234 17.17 49.58 23.93
CA ILE A 234 17.72 50.84 23.42
C ILE A 234 16.70 51.92 23.78
N ALA A 235 16.98 52.66 24.86
CA ALA A 235 16.20 53.81 25.25
C ALA A 235 16.23 54.82 24.09
N GLY A 236 15.07 55.03 23.47
CA GLY A 236 14.95 55.97 22.36
C GLY A 236 15.13 57.39 22.87
N ASN A 237 16.22 58.05 22.48
CA ASN A 237 16.27 59.51 22.49
C ASN A 237 17.29 60.06 21.49
N GLY A 238 16.91 61.11 20.77
CA GLY A 238 17.85 62.04 20.14
C GLY A 238 18.40 61.68 18.76
N LYS A 239 18.10 62.53 17.78
CA LYS A 239 18.90 62.73 16.56
C LYS A 239 20.35 63.07 16.94
N HIS A 240 21.33 62.71 16.12
CA HIS A 240 22.07 63.65 15.25
C HIS A 240 23.21 62.95 14.50
N SER A 241 23.57 63.53 13.35
CA SER A 241 24.73 63.16 12.52
C SER A 241 26.06 63.41 13.23
N ASN A 242 27.06 62.54 13.03
CA ASN A 242 28.12 62.73 12.02
C ASN A 242 29.05 61.50 11.96
N GLY A 243 29.82 61.34 10.88
CA GLY A 243 30.71 60.18 10.70
C GLY A 243 32.10 60.36 11.31
N GLN A 244 32.70 59.26 11.76
CA GLN A 244 34.17 59.12 11.85
C GLN A 244 34.61 57.65 11.72
N ARG A 245 35.90 57.44 11.39
CA ARG A 245 36.39 56.27 10.64
C ARG A 245 37.57 55.58 11.34
N LEU A 246 37.37 54.32 11.76
CA LEU A 246 38.40 53.28 12.01
C LEU A 246 39.40 53.52 13.18
N PRO A 247 40.13 52.49 13.72
CA PRO A 247 40.71 51.34 13.01
C PRO A 247 40.60 49.91 13.60
N THR A 248 41.16 49.00 12.80
CA THR A 248 41.22 47.52 12.79
C THR A 248 42.09 46.86 13.87
N ILE A 249 41.77 45.60 14.25
CA ILE A 249 42.66 44.42 14.53
C ILE A 249 41.73 43.23 14.90
N GLN A 250 41.64 42.15 14.09
CA GLN A 250 42.36 40.85 14.21
C GLN A 250 42.05 40.08 15.53
N GLU A 251 41.63 38.81 15.59
CA GLU A 251 41.44 37.70 14.62
C GLU A 251 40.17 36.85 14.99
N HIS A 252 39.83 35.66 14.46
CA HIS A 252 40.35 34.79 13.38
C HIS A 252 39.19 33.91 12.81
N GLN A 253 39.28 33.40 11.58
CA GLN A 253 38.45 32.30 11.06
C GLN A 253 39.26 31.50 9.99
N PRO A 254 39.26 30.14 10.00
CA PRO A 254 40.09 29.38 9.07
C PRO A 254 39.53 29.35 7.64
N LYS A 255 40.44 29.43 6.65
CA LYS A 255 40.15 29.37 5.20
C LYS A 255 40.09 27.94 4.66
N TYR A 256 39.26 27.75 3.64
CA TYR A 256 39.56 26.89 2.49
C TYR A 256 39.33 27.69 1.18
N PRO A 257 40.08 27.46 0.07
CA PRO A 257 40.21 28.45 -1.02
C PRO A 257 39.53 28.10 -2.36
N ASN A 258 39.29 29.14 -3.17
CA ASN A 258 38.92 29.18 -4.61
C ASN A 258 37.64 28.44 -5.05
N GLY A 259 36.83 28.95 -5.98
CA GLY A 259 36.84 30.25 -6.68
C GLY A 259 36.37 30.12 -8.13
N GLN A 260 35.32 30.87 -8.52
CA GLN A 260 35.30 31.83 -9.63
C GLN A 260 33.93 32.55 -9.71
N ARG A 261 33.79 33.55 -10.59
CA ARG A 261 33.03 34.79 -10.32
C ARG A 261 32.17 35.26 -11.51
N LEU A 262 30.86 35.47 -11.27
CA LEU A 262 29.91 36.38 -11.99
C LEU A 262 29.62 36.07 -13.50
N SER A 263 28.47 36.44 -14.10
CA SER A 263 27.17 36.96 -13.61
C SER A 263 26.05 36.77 -14.69
N PRO A 264 25.00 37.64 -14.81
CA PRO A 264 23.60 37.23 -14.71
C PRO A 264 22.90 36.99 -16.06
N ILE A 265 21.73 36.33 -16.05
CA ILE A 265 20.86 36.25 -17.24
C ILE A 265 19.38 36.50 -16.92
N VAL A 266 18.67 36.92 -17.97
CA VAL A 266 17.38 37.61 -17.97
C VAL A 266 16.19 36.68 -17.72
N GLU A 267 15.17 37.26 -17.10
CA GLU A 267 13.82 36.73 -16.89
C GLU A 267 13.08 36.46 -18.22
N GLN A 268 12.66 35.21 -18.47
CA GLN A 268 11.59 34.94 -19.44
C GLN A 268 10.79 33.67 -19.10
N GLN A 269 9.50 33.71 -19.44
CA GLN A 269 8.44 32.83 -18.94
C GLN A 269 8.45 31.43 -19.59
N GLN A 270 8.06 30.42 -18.81
CA GLN A 270 7.72 29.09 -19.32
C GLN A 270 6.29 29.05 -19.90
N PRO A 271 6.08 28.24 -20.94
CA PRO A 271 4.85 27.46 -21.09
C PRO A 271 5.12 25.96 -20.98
N SER A 272 4.13 25.23 -20.45
CA SER A 272 4.16 23.78 -20.27
C SER A 272 4.07 23.01 -21.59
N VAL A 273 4.60 21.78 -21.63
CA VAL A 273 4.21 20.78 -22.64
C VAL A 273 4.05 19.38 -22.02
N GLN A 274 3.15 18.61 -22.63
CA GLN A 274 2.50 17.44 -22.05
C GLN A 274 3.22 16.12 -22.39
N SER A 275 3.01 15.09 -21.57
CA SER A 275 3.39 13.72 -21.94
C SER A 275 2.49 13.18 -23.06
N ALA A 276 3.11 12.69 -24.14
CA ALA A 276 2.49 11.74 -25.07
C ALA A 276 3.08 10.34 -24.84
N ARG A 277 2.21 9.32 -24.90
CA ARG A 277 2.61 7.90 -24.90
C ARG A 277 2.90 7.48 -26.33
N GLU A 278 3.85 6.55 -26.52
CA GLU A 278 3.81 5.66 -27.69
C GLU A 278 4.40 4.27 -27.40
N HIS A 279 3.88 3.27 -28.11
CA HIS A 279 4.25 1.85 -27.99
C HIS A 279 5.48 1.50 -28.83
N PRO A 280 6.23 0.44 -28.49
CA PRO A 280 7.10 -0.25 -29.44
C PRO A 280 6.73 -1.72 -29.67
N GLN A 281 6.65 -2.11 -30.94
CA GLN A 281 6.86 -3.48 -31.45
C GLN A 281 7.53 -3.37 -32.86
N PRO A 282 8.13 -4.43 -33.43
CA PRO A 282 9.57 -4.38 -33.67
C PRO A 282 9.98 -4.55 -35.16
N SER A 283 11.21 -4.15 -35.50
CA SER A 283 11.82 -4.53 -36.79
C SER A 283 13.36 -4.57 -36.74
N ASN A 284 13.92 -5.48 -37.56
CA ASN A 284 15.33 -5.86 -37.61
C ASN A 284 16.24 -4.83 -38.32
N LYS A 285 17.51 -4.69 -37.91
CA LYS A 285 18.71 -5.15 -38.69
C LYS A 285 20.07 -4.70 -38.11
N THR A 286 20.90 -5.72 -37.82
CA THR A 286 22.34 -5.94 -38.10
C THR A 286 23.36 -4.78 -38.30
N SER A 287 24.57 -5.01 -37.74
CA SER A 287 25.88 -4.34 -37.97
C SER A 287 26.14 -3.05 -37.17
N GLY A 288 27.28 -2.84 -36.48
CA GLY A 288 28.51 -3.63 -36.28
C GLY A 288 29.27 -3.15 -35.00
N PRO A 289 30.40 -3.76 -34.61
CA PRO A 289 30.85 -3.74 -33.21
C PRO A 289 31.77 -2.57 -32.82
N VAL A 290 31.60 -2.07 -31.58
CA VAL A 290 32.61 -1.28 -30.85
C VAL A 290 32.78 -1.87 -29.45
N VAL A 291 34.04 -1.92 -29.00
CA VAL A 291 34.53 -2.67 -27.84
C VAL A 291 34.19 -1.97 -26.52
N VAL A 292 33.68 -2.73 -25.54
CA VAL A 292 33.86 -2.44 -24.11
C VAL A 292 34.34 -3.72 -23.43
N THR A 293 35.57 -3.68 -22.92
CA THR A 293 36.18 -4.77 -22.16
C THR A 293 35.76 -4.70 -20.70
N THR A 294 35.05 -5.71 -20.19
CA THR A 294 35.02 -6.00 -18.75
C THR A 294 34.94 -7.51 -18.57
N GLN A 295 36.11 -8.14 -18.47
CA GLN A 295 36.24 -9.51 -18.00
C GLN A 295 35.75 -9.55 -16.54
N TRP A 296 34.83 -10.44 -16.21
CA TRP A 296 34.57 -10.79 -14.82
C TRP A 296 35.51 -11.92 -14.44
N GLU A 297 36.49 -11.64 -13.58
CA GLU A 297 37.43 -12.66 -13.12
C GLU A 297 36.73 -13.70 -12.22
N THR A 298 36.93 -14.96 -12.58
CA THR A 298 36.59 -16.15 -11.79
C THR A 298 37.31 -16.14 -10.45
N PHE A 299 36.55 -16.33 -9.37
CA PHE A 299 37.08 -16.90 -8.12
C PHE A 299 36.69 -18.38 -8.04
N ASP A 300 37.63 -19.25 -8.43
CA ASP A 300 37.66 -20.65 -8.04
C ASP A 300 38.71 -20.80 -6.92
N SER A 301 38.37 -21.54 -5.87
CA SER A 301 39.28 -21.95 -4.79
C SER A 301 38.64 -23.10 -4.03
N THR A 302 38.60 -24.26 -4.67
CA THR A 302 38.40 -25.54 -3.97
C THR A 302 39.66 -25.93 -3.18
N PRO A 303 39.56 -26.36 -1.91
CA PRO A 303 40.64 -27.08 -1.24
C PRO A 303 40.56 -28.57 -1.59
N ALA A 304 41.70 -29.16 -1.91
CA ALA A 304 41.80 -30.57 -2.30
C ALA A 304 41.46 -31.54 -1.16
N LEU A 305 40.70 -32.60 -1.46
CA LEU A 305 40.54 -33.76 -0.58
C LEU A 305 41.39 -34.93 -1.08
N ILE A 306 42.16 -35.50 -0.16
CA ILE A 306 43.10 -36.60 -0.38
C ILE A 306 42.33 -37.94 -0.33
N PRO A 307 42.57 -38.90 -1.24
CA PRO A 307 41.94 -40.22 -1.17
C PRO A 307 42.67 -41.14 -0.17
N VAL A 308 41.91 -41.84 0.67
CA VAL A 308 42.39 -42.96 1.50
C VAL A 308 41.44 -44.16 1.37
N PRO A 309 41.95 -45.41 1.41
CA PRO A 309 41.24 -46.58 0.88
C PRO A 309 40.31 -47.27 1.87
N SER A 310 39.25 -47.88 1.34
CA SER A 310 38.38 -48.81 2.06
C SER A 310 39.17 -50.04 2.55
N THR A 311 39.00 -50.42 3.82
CA THR A 311 39.39 -51.75 4.32
C THR A 311 38.21 -52.39 5.04
N SER A 312 37.76 -53.52 4.50
CA SER A 312 36.76 -54.37 5.12
C SER A 312 37.39 -55.18 6.26
N THR A 313 36.78 -55.19 7.44
CA THR A 313 36.95 -56.29 8.41
C THR A 313 35.63 -56.61 9.10
N SER A 314 35.39 -57.91 9.27
CA SER A 314 34.24 -58.46 9.96
C SER A 314 34.55 -58.70 11.44
N SER A 315 33.57 -58.50 12.31
CA SER A 315 33.48 -59.26 13.58
C SER A 315 32.09 -59.15 14.20
N THR A 316 31.58 -60.30 14.62
CA THR A 316 30.36 -60.51 15.39
C THR A 316 30.58 -60.25 16.88
N ASN A 317 29.64 -59.60 17.58
CA ASN A 317 28.87 -60.24 18.68
C ASN A 317 28.00 -59.28 19.53
N ASN A 318 26.78 -59.76 19.80
CA ASN A 318 25.98 -59.68 21.03
C ASN A 318 25.40 -58.36 21.62
N ALA A 319 24.17 -58.58 22.12
CA ALA A 319 23.50 -57.96 23.28
C ALA A 319 22.85 -56.56 23.15
N SER A 320 21.52 -56.62 23.00
CA SER A 320 20.48 -55.74 23.58
C SER A 320 20.89 -54.65 24.59
N VAL A 321 20.33 -53.44 24.41
CA VAL A 321 19.28 -52.83 25.27
C VAL A 321 18.79 -51.52 24.63
N ALA A 322 17.52 -51.19 24.78
CA ALA A 322 16.92 -49.98 24.21
C ALA A 322 17.07 -48.76 25.14
N HIS A 323 17.60 -47.65 24.63
CA HIS A 323 17.49 -46.33 25.26
C HIS A 323 17.25 -45.22 24.22
N GLN A 324 16.31 -44.33 24.52
CA GLN A 324 16.02 -43.13 23.72
C GLN A 324 17.05 -42.02 24.00
N PRO A 325 17.44 -41.21 23.00
CA PRO A 325 18.26 -40.03 23.22
C PRO A 325 17.43 -38.91 23.86
N LYS A 326 17.82 -38.51 25.07
CA LYS A 326 17.21 -37.40 25.83
C LYS A 326 18.02 -36.13 25.57
N PHE A 327 17.45 -35.15 24.86
CA PHE A 327 18.10 -33.87 24.62
C PHE A 327 17.99 -32.94 25.84
N PRO A 328 19.06 -32.24 26.25
CA PRO A 328 19.01 -31.26 27.32
C PRO A 328 18.65 -29.86 26.79
N TRP A 329 17.60 -29.26 27.36
CA TRP A 329 17.30 -27.84 27.25
C TRP A 329 17.19 -27.27 28.67
N ASP A 330 18.31 -26.82 29.23
CA ASP A 330 18.36 -26.05 30.47
C ASP A 330 19.64 -25.19 30.47
N LEU A 331 19.56 -24.00 29.88
CA LEU A 331 20.49 -22.89 30.16
C LEU A 331 19.84 -21.55 29.81
N LEU A 332 19.89 -20.63 30.77
CA LEU A 332 19.37 -19.24 30.82
C LEU A 332 18.11 -19.07 31.69
N ASP A 333 18.35 -19.06 33.00
CA ASP A 333 17.70 -18.20 33.99
C ASP A 333 18.78 -17.23 34.52
#